data_AF-A0A9P5M339-F1
#
_entry.id   AF-A0A9P5M339-F1
#
_cell.length_a   1.000
_cell.length_b   1.000
_cell.length_c   1.000
_cell.angle_alpha   90.00
_cell.angle_beta   90.00
_cell.angle_gamma   90.00
#
_symmetry.space_group_name_H-M   'P 1'
#
loop_
_entity.id
_entity.type
_entity.pdbx_description
1 polymer ?
#
loop_
_entity_poly.entity_id
_entity_poly.type
_entity_poly.pdbx_seq_one_letter_code
_entity_poly.pdbx_strand_id
1 'polypeptide(L)'
;MSTSQSKSQLEALPTELKVQILQSLPSITSLNALANSSPQFYNIYHSEEYARIFQKVLENEVGREVLEDAWFMIRAARHLHLRAGNMLEDLDDVSQERLLELLTSGGNLDNSEQGITLDDMIWFSKKLPALQEVTMAFFENTIGHHPITGKPIPSSDPSAKPPSKSELCRIQRAILRIEAFTYMFSLEDSDSWAHTYAEDPRGPFSEQGLNRIHRHDWRRRRRLCDLSEEHQTIFLSRYEEWEIEEMLCVRDWYRREFGALYEECAEEWETVWIYQEWLDGDPSRTLEEAADSDWLREVDWNDWENVSELCMSKGFELLAEVKRKETGKEKVNLIYSAIDSDAIHFIDVGCFLSMTLEEWHFSRAEDETREDVSMQTLQECLKGQSAWEESGSNAAWCWVRRQWEREVAKWDKTGDYLRSWGYVMWDAWRLDALGIFGQDVDKIGRHGPKEFGGRLLSEPRASRSELRLSDSETDEDNE
;
A
#
# COMPACT_ATOMS: atom_id res chain seq x y z
N MET A 1 -13.87 5.07 -59.84
CA MET A 1 -14.79 5.60 -58.82
C MET A 1 -13.96 5.94 -57.60
N SER A 2 -13.65 7.23 -57.40
CA SER A 2 -12.90 7.70 -56.23
C SER A 2 -13.92 7.96 -55.13
N THR A 3 -14.00 7.05 -54.17
CA THR A 3 -14.76 7.27 -52.94
C THR A 3 -14.03 8.35 -52.15
N SER A 4 -14.49 9.59 -52.24
CA SER A 4 -14.08 10.67 -51.33
C SER A 4 -14.53 10.28 -49.92
N GLN A 5 -13.66 9.61 -49.17
CA GLN A 5 -13.83 9.44 -47.73
C GLN A 5 -13.98 10.84 -47.15
N SER A 6 -15.17 11.15 -46.64
CA SER A 6 -15.40 12.37 -45.89
C SER A 6 -14.43 12.34 -44.71
N LYS A 7 -13.42 13.22 -44.73
CA LYS A 7 -12.53 13.40 -43.58
C LYS A 7 -13.41 13.60 -42.35
N SER A 8 -13.14 12.83 -41.29
CA SER A 8 -13.79 13.01 -40.00
C SER A 8 -13.72 14.49 -39.61
N GLN A 9 -14.84 15.06 -39.14
CA GLN A 9 -14.87 16.46 -38.70
C GLN A 9 -13.86 16.70 -37.56
N LEU A 10 -13.57 15.66 -36.76
CA LEU A 10 -12.57 15.68 -35.69
C LEU A 10 -11.14 15.81 -36.25
N GLU A 11 -10.87 15.19 -37.40
CA GLU A 11 -9.58 15.27 -38.08
C GLU A 11 -9.36 16.61 -38.78
N ALA A 12 -10.43 17.36 -39.07
CA ALA A 12 -10.32 18.69 -39.66
C ALA A 12 -9.95 19.77 -38.63
N LEU A 13 -9.93 19.45 -37.33
CA LEU A 13 -9.62 20.40 -36.26
C LEU A 13 -8.15 20.88 -36.32
N PRO A 14 -7.87 22.13 -35.92
CA PRO A 14 -6.51 22.61 -35.65
C PRO A 14 -5.77 21.73 -34.65
N THR A 15 -4.44 21.70 -34.76
CA THR A 15 -3.56 20.90 -33.89
C THR A 15 -3.77 21.23 -32.42
N GLU A 16 -3.97 22.51 -32.09
CA GLU A 16 -4.17 23.00 -30.73
C GLU A 16 -5.44 22.40 -30.10
N LEU A 17 -6.53 22.32 -30.86
CA LEU A 17 -7.78 21.71 -30.38
C LEU A 17 -7.63 20.19 -30.23
N LYS A 18 -6.85 19.54 -31.09
CA LYS A 18 -6.58 18.10 -30.95
C LYS A 18 -5.72 17.81 -29.71
N VAL A 19 -4.73 18.64 -29.40
CA VAL A 19 -3.96 18.56 -28.15
C VAL A 19 -4.88 18.73 -26.94
N GLN A 20 -5.78 19.72 -26.95
CA GLN A 20 -6.74 19.91 -25.88
C GLN A 20 -7.70 18.71 -25.72
N ILE A 21 -8.15 18.12 -26.83
CA ILE A 21 -8.97 16.90 -26.81
C ILE A 21 -8.18 15.76 -26.13
N LEU A 22 -6.93 15.52 -26.53
CA LEU A 22 -6.08 14.49 -25.94
C LEU A 22 -5.85 14.74 -24.43
N GLN A 23 -5.56 15.99 -24.04
CA GLN A 23 -5.39 16.39 -22.64
C GLN A 23 -6.67 16.28 -21.80
N SER A 24 -7.85 16.29 -22.42
CA SER A 24 -9.13 16.18 -21.73
C SER A 24 -9.60 14.73 -21.57
N LEU A 25 -8.85 13.75 -22.08
CA LEU A 25 -9.23 12.35 -21.97
C LEU A 25 -9.16 11.89 -20.50
N PRO A 26 -10.10 11.04 -20.06
CA PRO A 26 -10.22 10.65 -18.66
C PRO A 26 -9.22 9.58 -18.24
N SER A 27 -8.60 8.86 -19.19
CA SER A 27 -7.71 7.75 -18.89
C SER A 27 -6.72 7.45 -20.00
N ILE A 28 -5.63 6.78 -19.65
CA ILE A 28 -4.59 6.32 -20.58
C ILE A 28 -5.16 5.32 -21.60
N THR A 29 -6.11 4.48 -21.19
CA THR A 29 -6.82 3.59 -22.11
C THR A 29 -7.56 4.37 -23.18
N SER A 30 -8.24 5.46 -22.80
CA SER A 30 -8.94 6.35 -23.73
C SER A 30 -7.96 7.08 -24.67
N LEU A 31 -6.81 7.49 -24.13
CA LEU A 31 -5.72 8.12 -24.89
C LEU A 31 -5.15 7.18 -25.95
N ASN A 32 -4.80 5.96 -25.56
CA ASN A 32 -4.30 4.93 -26.47
C ASN A 32 -5.34 4.56 -27.53
N ALA A 33 -6.62 4.44 -27.15
CA ALA A 33 -7.69 4.15 -28.10
C ALA A 33 -7.82 5.27 -29.15
N LEU A 34 -7.83 6.54 -28.73
CA LEU A 34 -7.93 7.67 -29.66
C LEU A 34 -6.70 7.79 -30.56
N ALA A 35 -5.49 7.68 -29.98
CA ALA A 35 -4.25 7.72 -30.73
C ALA A 35 -4.18 6.63 -31.80
N ASN A 36 -4.60 5.40 -31.48
CA ASN A 36 -4.61 4.29 -32.45
C ASN A 36 -5.74 4.36 -33.47
N SER A 37 -6.80 5.14 -33.21
CA SER A 37 -7.94 5.27 -34.12
C SER A 37 -7.72 6.24 -35.28
N SER A 38 -6.74 7.15 -35.18
CA SER A 38 -6.48 8.18 -36.21
C SER A 38 -4.99 8.53 -36.31
N PRO A 39 -4.39 8.47 -37.52
CA PRO A 39 -3.00 8.86 -37.73
C PRO A 39 -2.69 10.29 -37.30
N GLN A 40 -3.66 11.20 -37.36
CA GLN A 40 -3.44 12.59 -36.96
C GLN A 40 -3.30 12.73 -35.44
N PHE A 41 -4.14 12.04 -34.69
CA PHE A 41 -4.03 11.99 -33.23
C PHE A 41 -2.78 11.21 -32.81
N TYR A 42 -2.44 10.12 -33.50
CA TYR A 42 -1.18 9.41 -33.29
C TYR A 42 0.04 10.32 -33.42
N ASN A 43 0.11 11.12 -34.49
CA ASN A 43 1.24 12.01 -34.74
C ASN A 43 1.36 13.13 -33.69
N ILE A 44 0.22 13.66 -33.23
CA ILE A 44 0.21 14.67 -32.15
C ILE A 44 0.61 14.03 -30.82
N TYR A 45 0.12 12.84 -30.54
CA TYR A 45 0.45 12.10 -29.32
C TYR A 45 1.95 11.79 -29.23
N HIS A 46 2.63 11.50 -30.35
CA HIS A 46 4.07 11.26 -30.40
C HIS A 46 4.90 12.50 -30.75
N SER A 47 4.36 13.70 -30.58
CA SER A 47 5.08 14.97 -30.77
C SER A 47 5.81 15.40 -29.50
N GLU A 48 6.46 16.57 -29.54
CA GLU A 48 7.08 17.20 -28.35
C GLU A 48 6.08 17.44 -27.20
N GLU A 49 4.78 17.47 -27.50
CA GLU A 49 3.70 17.61 -26.50
C GLU A 49 3.38 16.31 -25.76
N TYR A 50 3.98 15.16 -26.13
CA TYR A 50 3.63 13.86 -25.58
C TYR A 50 3.65 13.85 -24.04
N ALA A 51 4.76 14.28 -23.44
CA ALA A 51 4.92 14.30 -21.99
C ALA A 51 3.82 15.11 -21.29
N ARG A 52 3.49 16.29 -21.83
CA ARG A 52 2.45 17.15 -21.28
C ARG A 52 1.05 16.55 -21.43
N ILE A 53 0.74 15.97 -22.58
CA ILE A 53 -0.54 15.28 -22.82
C ILE A 53 -0.67 14.11 -21.85
N PHE A 54 0.37 13.29 -21.74
CA PHE A 54 0.37 12.09 -20.91
C PHE A 54 0.25 12.42 -19.42
N GLN A 55 1.02 13.39 -18.93
CA GLN A 55 0.91 13.91 -17.56
C GLN A 55 -0.51 14.38 -17.25
N LYS A 56 -1.14 15.11 -18.18
CA LYS A 56 -2.49 15.64 -17.97
C LYS A 56 -3.54 14.54 -17.94
N VAL A 57 -3.41 13.52 -18.78
CA VAL A 57 -4.30 12.35 -18.76
C VAL A 57 -4.12 11.54 -17.47
N LEU A 58 -2.88 11.37 -16.99
CA LEU A 58 -2.61 10.79 -15.68
C LEU A 58 -3.30 11.58 -14.56
N GLU A 59 -3.16 12.91 -14.54
CA GLU A 59 -3.84 13.79 -13.57
C GLU A 59 -5.37 13.66 -13.64
N ASN A 60 -5.93 13.48 -14.83
CA ASN A 60 -7.37 13.26 -14.98
C ASN A 60 -7.82 11.89 -14.44
N GLU A 61 -7.01 10.85 -14.65
CA GLU A 61 -7.31 9.47 -14.28
C GLU A 61 -7.24 9.24 -12.77
N VAL A 62 -6.16 9.69 -12.12
CA VAL A 62 -5.95 9.47 -10.67
C VAL A 62 -6.29 10.69 -9.81
N GLY A 63 -6.34 11.89 -10.38
CA GLY A 63 -6.45 13.13 -9.63
C GLY A 63 -5.09 13.72 -9.26
N ARG A 64 -5.06 15.04 -9.08
CA ARG A 64 -3.83 15.80 -8.81
C ARG A 64 -3.12 15.35 -7.52
N GLU A 65 -3.86 15.19 -6.43
CA GLU A 65 -3.29 14.82 -5.13
C GLU A 65 -2.62 13.44 -5.17
N VAL A 66 -3.30 12.45 -5.76
CA VAL A 66 -2.75 11.10 -5.96
C VAL A 66 -1.50 11.15 -6.84
N LEU A 67 -1.50 12.01 -7.87
CA LEU A 67 -0.37 12.16 -8.77
C LEU A 67 0.86 12.76 -8.06
N GLU A 68 0.67 13.67 -7.10
CA GLU A 68 1.76 14.23 -6.28
C GLU A 68 2.43 13.15 -5.41
N ASP A 69 1.64 12.30 -4.74
CA ASP A 69 2.14 11.13 -3.99
C ASP A 69 2.81 10.11 -4.94
N ALA A 70 2.27 9.92 -6.16
CA ALA A 70 2.89 9.04 -7.17
C ALA A 70 4.27 9.55 -7.62
N TRP A 71 4.44 10.87 -7.78
CA TRP A 71 5.74 11.47 -8.08
C TRP A 71 6.73 11.29 -6.94
N PHE A 72 6.27 11.40 -5.69
CA PHE A 72 7.12 11.12 -4.54
C PHE A 72 7.57 9.65 -4.52
N MET A 73 6.65 8.71 -4.72
CA MET A 73 6.97 7.28 -4.84
C MET A 73 7.98 7.00 -5.98
N ILE A 74 7.82 7.63 -7.16
CA ILE A 74 8.79 7.49 -8.26
C ILE A 74 10.18 7.98 -7.84
N ARG A 75 10.26 9.14 -7.17
CA ARG A 75 11.55 9.67 -6.69
C ARG A 75 12.16 8.72 -5.65
N ALA A 76 11.37 8.25 -4.68
CA ALA A 76 11.79 7.23 -3.74
C ALA A 76 12.36 5.99 -4.44
N ALA A 77 11.71 5.52 -5.52
CA ALA A 77 12.19 4.41 -6.33
C ALA A 77 13.50 4.71 -7.08
N ARG A 78 13.73 5.94 -7.55
CA ARG A 78 14.97 6.33 -8.26
C ARG A 78 16.19 6.45 -7.35
N HIS A 79 15.99 6.81 -6.09
CA HIS A 79 17.06 7.05 -5.12
C HIS A 79 17.52 5.79 -4.36
N LEU A 80 17.39 4.61 -4.99
CA LEU A 80 17.87 3.32 -4.51
C LEU A 80 19.35 3.30 -4.12
N HIS A 81 20.21 4.00 -4.87
CA HIS A 81 21.64 4.09 -4.61
C HIS A 81 22.01 4.77 -3.28
N LEU A 82 21.08 5.51 -2.65
CA LEU A 82 21.25 6.04 -1.29
C LEU A 82 21.08 4.96 -0.21
N ARG A 83 20.91 3.68 -0.59
CA ARG A 83 20.62 2.55 0.30
C ARG A 83 21.74 1.50 0.36
N ALA A 84 22.82 1.71 -0.38
CA ALA A 84 23.93 0.76 -0.44
C ALA A 84 24.85 0.93 0.77
N GLY A 85 24.56 0.19 1.85
CA GLY A 85 25.38 0.15 3.06
C GLY A 85 24.51 0.15 4.31
N ASN A 86 24.69 -0.85 5.18
CA ASN A 86 23.90 -1.06 6.39
C ASN A 86 23.89 0.20 7.28
N MET A 87 22.76 0.55 7.90
CA MET A 87 22.63 1.69 8.82
C MET A 87 22.87 3.08 8.17
N LEU A 88 22.02 4.05 8.53
CA LEU A 88 22.20 5.46 8.12
C LEU A 88 23.57 6.01 8.54
N GLU A 89 24.15 5.46 9.62
CA GLU A 89 25.48 5.78 10.12
C GLU A 89 26.61 5.36 9.17
N ASP A 90 26.40 4.38 8.28
CA ASP A 90 27.39 3.97 7.28
C ASP A 90 27.19 4.69 5.93
N LEU A 91 26.11 5.48 5.77
CA LEU A 91 25.98 6.35 4.61
C LEU A 91 27.01 7.47 4.70
N ASP A 92 27.64 7.78 3.57
CA ASP A 92 28.46 8.98 3.51
C ASP A 92 27.60 10.24 3.72
N ASP A 93 28.20 11.30 4.27
CA ASP A 93 27.51 12.56 4.60
C ASP A 93 26.64 13.09 3.44
N VAL A 94 27.07 12.89 2.18
CA VAL A 94 26.33 13.36 0.99
C VAL A 94 25.09 12.52 0.74
N SER A 95 25.17 11.21 0.95
CA SER A 95 24.03 10.30 0.81
C SER A 95 22.98 10.55 1.90
N GLN A 96 23.43 10.78 3.14
CA GLN A 96 22.56 11.16 4.25
C GLN A 96 21.89 12.52 4.01
N GLU A 97 22.64 13.53 3.57
CA GLU A 97 22.11 14.86 3.23
C GLU A 97 21.04 14.77 2.13
N ARG A 98 21.26 13.96 1.09
CA ARG A 98 20.28 13.74 0.00
C ARG A 98 19.03 13.01 0.45
N LEU A 99 19.16 12.01 1.33
CA LEU A 99 18.00 11.31 1.88
C LEU A 99 17.19 12.26 2.76
N LEU A 100 17.86 13.03 3.62
CA LEU A 100 17.22 14.08 4.41
C LEU A 100 16.58 15.14 3.51
N GLU A 101 17.23 15.57 2.44
CA GLU A 101 16.65 16.50 1.45
C GLU A 101 15.40 15.90 0.82
N LEU A 102 15.41 14.63 0.39
CA LEU A 102 14.24 13.95 -0.16
C LEU A 102 13.08 13.89 0.83
N LEU A 103 13.37 13.61 2.10
CA LEU A 103 12.37 13.49 3.17
C LEU A 103 11.81 14.87 3.58
N THR A 104 12.68 15.87 3.70
CA THR A 104 12.36 17.21 4.23
C THR A 104 11.90 18.21 3.18
N SER A 105 12.21 18.00 1.89
CA SER A 105 11.73 18.84 0.80
C SER A 105 10.22 18.65 0.58
N GLY A 106 9.44 19.34 1.40
CA GLY A 106 8.00 19.47 1.25
C GLY A 106 7.68 20.11 -0.10
N GLY A 107 7.18 19.31 -1.04
CA GLY A 107 6.62 19.74 -2.33
C GLY A 107 7.57 20.35 -3.37
N ASN A 108 8.75 20.86 -3.03
CA ASN A 108 9.55 21.70 -3.93
C ASN A 108 10.69 20.98 -4.69
N LEU A 109 10.53 19.67 -4.91
CA LEU A 109 11.48 18.84 -5.67
C LEU A 109 11.41 19.07 -7.19
N ASP A 110 10.48 19.89 -7.68
CA ASP A 110 10.40 20.29 -9.10
C ASP A 110 11.65 21.05 -9.58
N ASN A 111 12.45 21.61 -8.66
CA ASN A 111 13.71 22.30 -8.98
C ASN A 111 14.95 21.40 -8.89
N SER A 112 14.80 20.13 -8.48
CA SER A 112 15.91 19.17 -8.52
C SER A 112 16.27 18.86 -9.99
N GLU A 113 17.56 18.61 -10.27
CA GLU A 113 18.09 18.31 -11.63
C GLU A 113 17.45 17.08 -12.32
N GLN A 114 16.48 16.41 -11.69
CA GLN A 114 15.85 15.18 -12.17
C GLN A 114 14.32 15.22 -12.01
N GLY A 115 13.68 16.23 -12.63
CA GLY A 115 12.23 16.25 -12.78
C GLY A 115 11.65 14.93 -13.31
N ILE A 116 10.35 14.73 -13.10
CA ILE A 116 9.64 13.53 -13.56
C ILE A 116 9.75 13.42 -15.08
N THR A 117 10.34 12.32 -15.54
CA THR A 117 10.55 12.05 -16.96
C THR A 117 9.35 11.35 -17.58
N LEU A 118 9.25 11.34 -18.91
CA LEU A 118 8.24 10.56 -19.61
C LEU A 118 8.32 9.06 -19.28
N ASP A 119 9.52 8.52 -19.13
CA ASP A 119 9.73 7.12 -18.77
C ASP A 119 9.21 6.81 -17.36
N ASP A 120 9.36 7.74 -16.42
CA ASP A 120 8.76 7.63 -15.08
C ASP A 120 7.23 7.56 -15.16
N MET A 121 6.63 8.44 -15.98
CA MET A 121 5.18 8.44 -16.17
C MET A 121 4.70 7.14 -16.80
N ILE A 122 5.39 6.65 -17.82
CA ILE A 122 5.07 5.38 -18.49
C ILE A 122 5.23 4.23 -17.48
N TRP A 123 6.27 4.24 -16.66
CA TRP A 123 6.47 3.24 -15.61
C TRP A 123 5.31 3.25 -14.61
N PHE A 124 4.92 4.41 -14.09
CA PHE A 124 3.80 4.52 -13.16
C PHE A 124 2.48 4.09 -13.80
N SER A 125 2.26 4.45 -15.07
CA SER A 125 1.04 4.06 -15.80
C SER A 125 0.82 2.54 -15.84
N LYS A 126 1.90 1.75 -15.83
CA LYS A 126 1.83 0.28 -15.81
C LYS A 126 1.36 -0.27 -14.46
N LYS A 127 1.54 0.50 -13.38
CA LYS A 127 1.10 0.14 -12.03
C LYS A 127 -0.35 0.51 -11.74
N LEU A 128 -0.95 1.41 -12.55
CA LEU A 128 -2.31 1.90 -12.33
C LEU A 128 -3.38 0.79 -12.23
N PRO A 129 -3.37 -0.26 -13.07
CA PRO A 129 -4.37 -1.32 -12.94
C PRO A 129 -4.32 -2.01 -11.58
N ALA A 130 -3.11 -2.31 -11.07
CA ALA A 130 -2.94 -2.89 -9.75
C ALA A 130 -3.36 -1.93 -8.63
N LEU A 131 -3.02 -0.64 -8.75
CA LEU A 131 -3.44 0.38 -7.79
C LEU A 131 -4.98 0.48 -7.73
N GLN A 132 -5.65 0.50 -8.89
CA GLN A 132 -7.11 0.54 -8.99
C GLN A 132 -7.75 -0.71 -8.39
N GLU A 133 -7.20 -1.89 -8.69
CA GLU A 133 -7.69 -3.18 -8.16
C GLU A 133 -7.60 -3.23 -6.63
N VAL A 134 -6.46 -2.87 -6.06
CA VAL A 134 -6.24 -2.84 -4.60
C VAL A 134 -7.10 -1.77 -3.94
N THR A 135 -7.26 -0.60 -4.57
CA THR A 135 -8.12 0.48 -4.06
C THR A 135 -9.57 0.00 -3.93
N MET A 136 -10.10 -0.65 -4.97
CA MET A 136 -11.46 -1.17 -4.95
C MET A 136 -11.61 -2.32 -3.95
N ALA A 137 -10.62 -3.20 -3.85
CA ALA A 137 -10.61 -4.26 -2.85
C ALA A 137 -10.63 -3.70 -1.42
N PHE A 138 -9.84 -2.66 -1.13
CA PHE A 138 -9.89 -1.96 0.16
C PHE A 138 -11.29 -1.42 0.42
N PHE A 139 -11.88 -0.70 -0.54
CA PHE A 139 -13.22 -0.14 -0.40
C PHE A 139 -14.26 -1.23 -0.08
N GLU A 140 -14.29 -2.30 -0.87
CA GLU A 140 -15.26 -3.39 -0.71
C GLU A 140 -15.11 -4.07 0.65
N ASN A 141 -13.86 -4.33 1.07
CA ASN A 141 -13.55 -5.07 2.30
C ASN A 141 -13.53 -4.19 3.56
N THR A 142 -13.74 -2.88 3.45
CA THR A 142 -13.74 -1.98 4.61
C THR A 142 -14.95 -1.03 4.56
N ILE A 143 -14.86 0.03 3.76
CA ILE A 143 -15.83 1.13 3.66
C ILE A 143 -17.20 0.66 3.15
N GLY A 144 -17.24 -0.41 2.36
CA GLY A 144 -18.46 -1.02 1.81
C GLY A 144 -19.38 -1.66 2.85
N HIS A 145 -18.97 -1.71 4.13
CA HIS A 145 -19.71 -2.32 5.22
C HIS A 145 -20.14 -1.30 6.27
N HIS A 146 -21.27 -1.58 6.92
CA HIS A 146 -21.81 -0.70 7.94
C HIS A 146 -21.03 -0.87 9.27
N PRO A 147 -20.38 0.16 9.82
CA PRO A 147 -19.41 0.01 10.91
C PRO A 147 -19.98 -0.43 12.27
N ILE A 148 -21.29 -0.25 12.49
CA ILE A 148 -21.97 -0.74 13.70
C ILE A 148 -22.45 -2.19 13.56
N THR A 149 -22.93 -2.59 12.37
CA THR A 149 -23.57 -3.90 12.19
C THR A 149 -22.65 -4.93 11.54
N GLY A 150 -21.57 -4.47 10.92
CA GLY A 150 -20.62 -5.22 10.11
C GLY A 150 -21.17 -5.86 8.85
N LYS A 151 -22.42 -5.59 8.51
CA LYS A 151 -23.03 -6.12 7.28
C LYS A 151 -22.64 -5.28 6.07
N PRO A 152 -22.52 -5.90 4.88
CA PRO A 152 -22.40 -5.17 3.63
C PRO A 152 -23.56 -4.18 3.50
N ILE A 153 -23.27 -2.95 3.07
CA ILE A 153 -24.30 -1.94 2.83
C ILE A 153 -25.06 -2.36 1.56
N PRO A 154 -26.35 -2.75 1.64
CA PRO A 154 -27.05 -3.31 0.48
C PRO A 154 -27.16 -2.29 -0.64
N SER A 155 -26.92 -2.65 -1.90
CA SER A 155 -26.99 -1.70 -3.03
C SER A 155 -28.34 -0.99 -3.19
N SER A 156 -29.41 -1.51 -2.59
CA SER A 156 -30.73 -0.87 -2.54
C SER A 156 -30.87 0.21 -1.46
N ASP A 157 -29.94 0.29 -0.52
CA ASP A 157 -29.93 1.28 0.55
C ASP A 157 -29.51 2.65 -0.02
N PRO A 158 -30.20 3.75 0.30
CA PRO A 158 -29.79 5.09 -0.13
C PRO A 158 -28.36 5.48 0.32
N SER A 159 -27.79 4.81 1.32
CA SER A 159 -26.40 4.95 1.77
C SER A 159 -25.37 4.17 0.92
N ALA A 160 -25.82 3.23 0.07
CA ALA A 160 -24.96 2.35 -0.73
C ALA A 160 -24.44 3.01 -2.02
N LYS A 161 -23.98 4.25 -1.94
CA LYS A 161 -23.36 4.90 -3.09
C LYS A 161 -22.00 4.26 -3.39
N PRO A 162 -21.61 4.23 -4.68
CA PRO A 162 -20.23 3.92 -5.05
C PRO A 162 -19.24 4.84 -4.31
N PRO A 163 -17.97 4.42 -4.19
CA PRO A 163 -16.97 5.25 -3.55
C PRO A 163 -16.93 6.62 -4.21
N SER A 164 -16.86 7.67 -3.38
CA SER A 164 -16.67 9.01 -3.91
C SER A 164 -15.25 9.15 -4.49
N LYS A 165 -15.05 10.17 -5.33
CA LYS A 165 -13.70 10.49 -5.82
C LYS A 165 -12.73 10.80 -4.67
N SER A 166 -13.20 11.44 -3.60
CA SER A 166 -12.35 11.77 -2.45
C SER A 166 -11.94 10.52 -1.68
N GLU A 167 -12.88 9.60 -1.43
CA GLU A 167 -12.59 8.31 -0.78
C GLU A 167 -11.54 7.52 -1.57
N LEU A 168 -11.72 7.42 -2.91
CA LEU A 168 -10.73 6.77 -3.78
C LEU A 168 -9.37 7.45 -3.73
N CYS A 169 -9.33 8.78 -3.77
CA CYS A 169 -8.09 9.54 -3.69
C CYS A 169 -7.36 9.29 -2.36
N ARG A 170 -8.04 9.32 -1.21
CA ARG A 170 -7.40 9.06 0.11
C ARG A 170 -6.79 7.65 0.18
N ILE A 171 -7.53 6.64 -0.29
CA ILE A 171 -7.04 5.25 -0.33
C ILE A 171 -5.80 5.15 -1.22
N GLN A 172 -5.85 5.70 -2.43
CA GLN A 172 -4.73 5.65 -3.38
C GLN A 172 -3.49 6.37 -2.84
N ARG A 173 -3.65 7.56 -2.23
CA ARG A 173 -2.56 8.31 -1.61
C ARG A 173 -1.90 7.49 -0.50
N ALA A 174 -2.69 6.90 0.40
CA ALA A 174 -2.19 6.03 1.45
C ALA A 174 -1.39 4.85 0.92
N ILE A 175 -1.91 4.14 -0.10
CA ILE A 175 -1.19 3.03 -0.76
C ILE A 175 0.14 3.52 -1.35
N LEU A 176 0.15 4.66 -2.06
CA LEU A 176 1.36 5.20 -2.68
C LEU A 176 2.39 5.69 -1.67
N ARG A 177 1.96 6.18 -0.51
CA ARG A 177 2.86 6.58 0.59
C ARG A 177 3.51 5.38 1.25
N ILE A 178 2.73 4.32 1.50
CA ILE A 178 3.27 3.03 1.94
C ILE A 178 4.26 2.52 0.89
N GLU A 179 3.91 2.56 -0.40
CA GLU A 179 4.81 2.17 -1.47
C GLU A 179 6.09 3.01 -1.49
N ALA A 180 6.01 4.33 -1.32
CA ALA A 180 7.18 5.21 -1.22
C ALA A 180 8.06 4.85 -0.01
N PHE A 181 7.46 4.54 1.14
CA PHE A 181 8.15 4.03 2.32
C PHE A 181 8.87 2.72 2.00
N THR A 182 8.17 1.76 1.38
CA THR A 182 8.75 0.47 0.98
C THR A 182 9.93 0.67 0.06
N TYR A 183 9.85 1.62 -0.87
CA TYR A 183 11.00 2.00 -1.66
C TYR A 183 12.07 2.50 -0.70
N MET A 184 11.95 3.64 -0.03
CA MET A 184 13.06 4.24 0.73
C MET A 184 13.78 3.29 1.70
N PHE A 185 13.07 2.33 2.30
CA PHE A 185 13.59 1.50 3.39
C PHE A 185 13.75 0.00 3.05
N SER A 186 13.63 -0.38 1.77
CA SER A 186 14.05 -1.73 1.32
C SER A 186 15.54 -1.76 1.00
N LEU A 187 16.26 -2.75 1.53
CA LEU A 187 17.66 -3.05 1.24
C LEU A 187 17.84 -3.45 -0.24
N GLU A 188 18.96 -3.01 -0.83
CA GLU A 188 19.43 -3.51 -2.13
C GLU A 188 19.96 -4.95 -2.03
N ASP A 189 19.95 -5.66 -3.16
CA ASP A 189 20.64 -6.94 -3.34
C ASP A 189 22.13 -6.78 -3.05
N SER A 190 22.60 -7.19 -1.87
CA SER A 190 24.04 -7.32 -1.58
C SER A 190 24.72 -8.34 -2.51
N ASP A 191 23.96 -9.24 -3.14
CA ASP A 191 24.42 -10.19 -4.16
C ASP A 191 24.58 -9.57 -5.57
N SER A 192 24.49 -8.24 -5.69
CA SER A 192 24.85 -7.48 -6.89
C SER A 192 26.34 -7.64 -7.30
N TRP A 193 27.11 -8.56 -6.72
CA TRP A 193 28.30 -9.10 -7.38
C TRP A 193 27.95 -9.81 -8.70
N ALA A 194 26.69 -10.26 -8.87
CA ALA A 194 26.18 -10.74 -10.16
C ALA A 194 25.98 -9.61 -11.19
N HIS A 195 25.85 -8.34 -10.78
CA HIS A 195 25.75 -7.21 -11.71
C HIS A 195 27.10 -6.80 -12.30
N THR A 196 28.21 -7.06 -11.60
CA THR A 196 29.55 -6.84 -12.15
C THR A 196 29.85 -7.72 -13.36
N TYR A 197 29.07 -8.80 -13.59
CA TYR A 197 29.19 -9.68 -14.76
C TYR A 197 28.01 -9.58 -15.75
N ALA A 198 26.94 -8.85 -15.40
CA ALA A 198 25.75 -8.66 -16.26
C ALA A 198 25.78 -7.33 -17.04
N GLU A 199 26.92 -6.64 -17.07
CA GLU A 199 27.25 -5.73 -18.17
C GLU A 199 27.54 -6.58 -19.44
N ASP A 200 26.50 -7.16 -20.04
CA ASP A 200 26.57 -7.49 -21.46
C ASP A 200 26.25 -6.20 -22.24
N PRO A 201 27.24 -5.47 -22.76
CA PRO A 201 27.02 -4.27 -23.57
C PRO A 201 26.21 -4.55 -24.85
N ARG A 202 25.95 -5.83 -25.19
CA ARG A 202 25.23 -6.25 -26.40
C ARG A 202 23.84 -6.82 -26.13
N GLY A 203 23.35 -6.79 -24.88
CA GLY A 203 21.96 -7.13 -24.60
C GLY A 203 21.00 -6.18 -25.35
N PRO A 204 19.86 -6.64 -25.87
CA PRO A 204 18.94 -5.84 -26.70
C PRO A 204 18.32 -4.60 -26.01
N PHE A 205 18.66 -4.37 -24.74
CA PHE A 205 18.19 -3.27 -23.91
C PHE A 205 19.31 -2.26 -23.57
N SER A 206 20.55 -2.44 -24.04
CA SER A 206 21.65 -1.48 -23.81
C SER A 206 21.54 -0.23 -24.70
N GLU A 207 20.99 -0.35 -25.91
CA GLU A 207 20.93 0.74 -26.90
C GLU A 207 19.86 1.80 -26.63
N GLN A 208 18.92 1.58 -25.70
CA GLN A 208 17.76 2.46 -25.51
C GLN A 208 17.87 3.43 -24.33
N GLY A 209 18.95 3.42 -23.54
CA GLY A 209 19.07 4.30 -22.36
C GLY A 209 18.04 4.03 -21.23
N LEU A 210 17.09 3.12 -21.44
CA LEU A 210 15.98 2.73 -20.56
C LEU A 210 16.39 1.89 -19.32
N ASN A 211 17.68 1.90 -18.95
CA ASN A 211 18.25 0.94 -18.01
C ASN A 211 18.01 1.23 -16.52
N ARG A 212 17.45 2.40 -16.14
CA ARG A 212 17.40 2.78 -14.71
C ARG A 212 16.08 2.53 -14.00
N ILE A 213 14.92 2.60 -14.66
CA ILE A 213 13.62 2.53 -13.96
C ILE A 213 12.91 1.17 -14.17
N HIS A 214 13.16 0.51 -15.30
CA HIS A 214 12.53 -0.79 -15.62
C HIS A 214 13.12 -2.01 -14.91
N ARG A 215 14.10 -1.81 -14.02
CA ARG A 215 14.75 -2.91 -13.28
C ARG A 215 14.15 -3.16 -11.89
N HIS A 216 13.15 -2.39 -11.46
CA HIS A 216 12.61 -2.44 -10.10
C HIS A 216 11.16 -2.93 -10.07
N ASP A 217 11.04 -4.23 -10.34
CA ASP A 217 9.87 -5.06 -10.02
C ASP A 217 9.90 -5.38 -8.52
N TRP A 218 8.75 -5.55 -7.88
CA TRP A 218 8.66 -5.98 -6.47
C TRP A 218 9.44 -7.26 -6.20
N ARG A 219 9.64 -8.07 -7.24
CA ARG A 219 10.46 -9.30 -7.27
C ARG A 219 11.94 -9.11 -6.87
N ARG A 220 12.45 -7.88 -6.78
CA ARG A 220 13.86 -7.59 -6.43
C ARG A 220 14.05 -6.90 -5.08
N ARG A 221 12.99 -6.72 -4.30
CA ARG A 221 13.13 -6.26 -2.91
C ARG A 221 13.45 -7.50 -2.10
N ARG A 222 14.59 -7.56 -1.40
CA ARG A 222 14.92 -8.73 -0.56
C ARG A 222 14.48 -8.53 0.88
N ARG A 223 15.03 -7.53 1.57
CA ARG A 223 14.84 -7.35 3.02
C ARG A 223 14.54 -5.89 3.39
N LEU A 224 13.77 -5.71 4.46
CA LEU A 224 13.66 -4.41 5.12
C LEU A 224 14.96 -4.12 5.87
N CYS A 225 15.41 -2.86 5.85
CA CYS A 225 16.45 -2.42 6.79
C CYS A 225 15.93 -2.57 8.22
N ASP A 226 16.82 -2.76 9.20
CA ASP A 226 16.49 -2.48 10.59
C ASP A 226 16.14 -0.98 10.69
N LEU A 227 14.84 -0.70 10.69
CA LEU A 227 14.30 0.64 10.66
C LEU A 227 14.35 1.21 12.06
N SER A 228 15.31 2.11 12.32
CA SER A 228 15.27 2.93 13.54
C SER A 228 13.95 3.72 13.61
N GLU A 229 13.45 3.93 14.83
CA GLU A 229 12.30 4.79 15.10
C GLU A 229 12.52 6.20 14.52
N GLU A 230 13.76 6.69 14.50
CA GLU A 230 14.13 7.97 13.92
C GLU A 230 13.81 8.04 12.42
N HIS A 231 14.11 7.00 11.63
CA HIS A 231 13.79 6.98 10.19
C HIS A 231 12.29 7.03 9.93
N GLN A 232 11.53 6.26 10.69
CA GLN A 232 10.07 6.28 10.61
C GLN A 232 9.54 7.66 10.99
N THR A 233 10.07 8.26 12.06
CA THR A 233 9.69 9.61 12.51
C THR A 233 9.94 10.66 11.44
N ILE A 234 11.14 10.66 10.83
CA ILE A 234 11.49 11.61 9.77
C ILE A 234 10.56 11.44 8.57
N PHE A 235 10.32 10.21 8.13
CA PHE A 235 9.38 9.95 7.04
C PHE A 235 7.96 10.43 7.35
N LEU A 236 7.44 10.06 8.52
CA LEU A 236 6.09 10.42 8.95
C LEU A 236 5.93 11.91 9.22
N SER A 237 7.00 12.63 9.57
CA SER A 237 7.00 14.08 9.81
C SER A 237 6.63 14.91 8.56
N ARG A 238 6.65 14.30 7.37
CA ARG A 238 6.19 14.87 6.11
C ARG A 238 4.68 15.01 6.02
N TYR A 239 3.96 14.17 6.76
CA TYR A 239 2.51 14.04 6.64
C TYR A 239 1.82 14.62 7.86
N GLU A 240 0.58 15.03 7.66
CA GLU A 240 -0.31 15.43 8.74
C GLU A 240 -0.86 14.20 9.48
N GLU A 241 -1.34 14.37 10.71
CA GLU A 241 -1.80 13.25 11.56
C GLU A 241 -2.85 12.35 10.88
N TRP A 242 -3.81 12.95 10.17
CA TRP A 242 -4.85 12.19 9.48
C TRP A 242 -4.31 11.43 8.27
N GLU A 243 -3.24 11.91 7.63
CA GLU A 243 -2.59 11.23 6.51
C GLU A 243 -1.76 10.04 6.98
N ILE A 244 -1.15 10.14 8.16
CA ILE A 244 -0.50 9.00 8.85
C ILE A 244 -1.56 7.95 9.16
N GLU A 245 -2.71 8.37 9.72
CA GLU A 245 -3.80 7.46 10.03
C GLU A 245 -4.39 6.79 8.77
N GLU A 246 -4.45 7.50 7.63
CA GLU A 246 -4.80 6.92 6.33
C GLU A 246 -3.88 5.75 5.97
N MET A 247 -2.55 5.92 6.16
CA MET A 247 -1.57 4.85 5.95
C MET A 247 -1.78 3.70 6.92
N LEU A 248 -2.01 3.97 8.21
CA LEU A 248 -2.23 2.95 9.23
C LEU A 248 -3.50 2.11 8.94
N CYS A 249 -4.57 2.73 8.45
CA CYS A 249 -5.77 2.02 8.00
C CYS A 249 -5.49 1.05 6.84
N VAL A 250 -4.73 1.50 5.84
CA VAL A 250 -4.35 0.66 4.69
C VAL A 250 -3.41 -0.47 5.11
N ARG A 251 -2.44 -0.18 6.00
CA ARG A 251 -1.54 -1.18 6.57
C ARG A 251 -2.29 -2.27 7.33
N ASP A 252 -3.21 -1.90 8.22
CA ASP A 252 -4.06 -2.87 8.94
C ASP A 252 -4.83 -3.76 7.95
N TRP A 253 -5.44 -3.15 6.94
CA TRP A 253 -6.13 -3.90 5.90
C TRP A 253 -5.21 -4.88 5.16
N TYR A 254 -4.01 -4.46 4.74
CA TYR A 254 -3.04 -5.37 4.11
C TYR A 254 -2.69 -6.56 4.99
N ARG A 255 -2.40 -6.33 6.28
CA ARG A 255 -2.12 -7.42 7.24
C ARG A 255 -3.29 -8.39 7.30
N ARG A 256 -4.52 -7.90 7.31
CA ARG A 256 -5.73 -8.75 7.32
C ARG A 256 -5.90 -9.53 6.02
N GLU A 257 -5.63 -8.94 4.86
CA GLU A 257 -5.72 -9.64 3.58
C GLU A 257 -4.69 -10.76 3.47
N PHE A 258 -3.42 -10.51 3.84
CA PHE A 258 -2.40 -11.55 3.84
C PHE A 258 -2.65 -12.62 4.92
N GLY A 259 -3.14 -12.23 6.10
CA GLY A 259 -3.59 -13.17 7.13
C GLY A 259 -4.75 -14.06 6.66
N ALA A 260 -5.73 -13.50 5.94
CA ALA A 260 -6.83 -14.28 5.38
C ALA A 260 -6.36 -15.24 4.28
N LEU A 261 -5.41 -14.82 3.45
CA LEU A 261 -4.78 -15.71 2.45
C LEU A 261 -4.05 -16.89 3.09
N TYR A 262 -3.44 -16.67 4.26
CA TYR A 262 -2.82 -17.74 5.02
C TYR A 262 -3.85 -18.76 5.52
N GLU A 263 -4.95 -18.29 6.12
CA GLU A 263 -6.03 -19.17 6.57
C GLU A 263 -6.69 -19.93 5.41
N GLU A 264 -6.83 -19.28 4.25
CA GLU A 264 -7.36 -19.89 3.03
C GLU A 264 -6.43 -20.99 2.47
N CYS A 265 -5.11 -20.78 2.54
CA CYS A 265 -4.09 -21.64 1.91
C CYS A 265 -3.22 -22.37 2.94
N ALA A 266 -3.79 -22.75 4.09
CA ALA A 266 -3.04 -23.29 5.21
C ALA A 266 -2.26 -24.58 4.86
N GLU A 267 -2.82 -25.44 4.01
CA GLU A 267 -2.19 -26.69 3.55
C GLU A 267 -0.98 -26.43 2.64
N GLU A 268 -1.10 -25.46 1.71
CA GLU A 268 0.01 -25.12 0.83
C GLU A 268 1.14 -24.42 1.58
N TRP A 269 0.80 -23.59 2.57
CA TRP A 269 1.80 -23.00 3.45
C TRP A 269 2.53 -24.06 4.27
N GLU A 270 1.83 -25.04 4.86
CA GLU A 270 2.46 -26.15 5.58
C GLU A 270 3.55 -26.83 4.74
N THR A 271 3.30 -27.04 3.45
CA THR A 271 4.30 -27.59 2.53
C THR A 271 5.54 -26.70 2.37
N VAL A 272 5.34 -25.37 2.30
CA VAL A 272 6.45 -24.41 2.23
C VAL A 272 7.30 -24.47 3.50
N TRP A 273 6.68 -24.53 4.68
CA TRP A 273 7.41 -24.60 5.95
C TRP A 273 8.18 -25.89 6.12
N ILE A 274 7.61 -27.02 5.70
CA ILE A 274 8.32 -28.30 5.68
C ILE A 274 9.56 -28.20 4.78
N TYR A 275 9.40 -27.61 3.59
CA TYR A 275 10.51 -27.45 2.66
C TYR A 275 11.60 -26.54 3.20
N GLN A 276 11.21 -25.45 3.84
CA GLN A 276 12.12 -24.48 4.42
C GLN A 276 12.87 -25.04 5.63
N GLU A 277 12.17 -25.70 6.57
CA GLU A 277 12.79 -26.44 7.70
C GLU A 277 13.77 -27.51 7.21
N TRP A 278 13.47 -28.16 6.07
CA TRP A 278 14.39 -29.11 5.45
C TRP A 278 15.63 -28.45 4.86
N LEU A 279 15.50 -27.26 4.25
CA LEU A 279 16.64 -26.50 3.71
C LEU A 279 17.55 -25.94 4.82
N ASP A 280 16.97 -25.44 5.90
CA ASP A 280 17.70 -24.81 7.01
C ASP A 280 18.21 -25.82 8.05
N GLY A 281 17.60 -27.01 8.09
CA GLY A 281 17.93 -28.08 9.02
C GLY A 281 19.23 -28.82 8.70
N ASP A 282 19.45 -29.93 9.43
CA ASP A 282 20.58 -30.82 9.16
C ASP A 282 20.49 -31.37 7.72
N PRO A 283 21.53 -31.22 6.87
CA PRO A 283 21.52 -31.75 5.51
C PRO A 283 21.30 -33.26 5.39
N SER A 284 21.45 -34.00 6.50
CA SER A 284 21.17 -35.44 6.58
C SER A 284 19.70 -35.77 6.86
N ARG A 285 18.88 -34.78 7.24
CA ARG A 285 17.47 -34.92 7.57
C ARG A 285 16.65 -35.20 6.31
N THR A 286 15.69 -36.12 6.40
CA THR A 286 14.72 -36.33 5.30
C THR A 286 13.58 -35.31 5.35
N LEU A 287 12.83 -35.18 4.26
CA LEU A 287 11.67 -34.29 4.22
C LEU A 287 10.57 -34.75 5.20
N GLU A 288 10.44 -36.07 5.39
CA GLU A 288 9.51 -36.64 6.39
C GLU A 288 9.94 -36.28 7.81
N GLU A 289 11.23 -36.36 8.12
CA GLU A 289 11.75 -35.96 9.43
C GLU A 289 11.57 -34.44 9.67
N ALA A 290 11.67 -33.61 8.62
CA ALA A 290 11.36 -32.18 8.70
C ALA A 290 9.87 -31.94 8.97
N ALA A 291 8.98 -32.68 8.28
CA ALA A 291 7.54 -32.62 8.48
C ALA A 291 7.09 -33.01 9.89
N ASP A 292 7.82 -33.93 10.53
CA ASP A 292 7.54 -34.36 11.91
C ASP A 292 8.20 -33.48 12.98
N SER A 293 8.90 -32.40 12.60
CA SER A 293 9.62 -31.52 13.53
C SER A 293 8.72 -30.92 14.60
N ASP A 294 9.25 -30.78 15.82
CA ASP A 294 8.56 -30.03 16.88
C ASP A 294 8.46 -28.54 16.52
N TRP A 295 9.42 -28.01 15.76
CA TRP A 295 9.40 -26.64 15.25
C TRP A 295 8.14 -26.34 14.43
N LEU A 296 7.75 -27.18 13.46
CA LEU A 296 6.51 -27.00 12.68
C LEU A 296 5.24 -27.02 13.54
N ARG A 297 5.27 -27.71 14.68
CA ARG A 297 4.14 -27.73 15.64
C ARG A 297 4.09 -26.46 16.47
N GLU A 298 5.24 -25.81 16.66
CA GLU A 298 5.43 -24.57 17.39
C GLU A 298 5.37 -23.32 16.52
N VAL A 299 5.41 -23.43 15.17
CA VAL A 299 5.21 -22.30 14.25
C VAL A 299 3.93 -21.57 14.65
N ASP A 300 4.11 -20.35 15.12
CA ASP A 300 3.08 -19.58 15.80
C ASP A 300 2.61 -18.42 14.92
N TRP A 301 1.61 -17.71 15.42
CA TRP A 301 1.08 -16.48 14.88
C TRP A 301 2.16 -15.45 14.50
N ASN A 302 3.24 -15.36 15.27
CA ASN A 302 4.33 -14.40 15.04
C ASN A 302 5.02 -14.59 13.69
N ASP A 303 5.17 -15.84 13.22
CA ASP A 303 5.78 -16.12 11.91
C ASP A 303 4.89 -15.61 10.76
N TRP A 304 3.57 -15.60 10.95
CA TRP A 304 2.61 -15.09 9.95
C TRP A 304 2.56 -13.57 9.90
N GLU A 305 2.70 -12.91 11.05
CA GLU A 305 2.82 -11.46 11.08
C GLU A 305 4.06 -11.04 10.29
N ASN A 306 5.18 -11.73 10.49
CA ASN A 306 6.40 -11.49 9.74
C ASN A 306 6.20 -11.70 8.24
N VAL A 307 5.58 -12.81 7.81
CA VAL A 307 5.27 -13.03 6.38
C VAL A 307 4.38 -11.92 5.81
N SER A 308 3.37 -11.47 6.57
CA SER A 308 2.46 -10.41 6.12
C SER A 308 3.19 -9.08 5.94
N GLU A 309 4.05 -8.71 6.89
CA GLU A 309 4.88 -7.50 6.82
C GLU A 309 5.89 -7.60 5.65
N LEU A 310 6.49 -8.77 5.43
CA LEU A 310 7.35 -9.02 4.27
C LEU A 310 6.59 -8.88 2.96
N CYS A 311 5.37 -9.40 2.88
CA CYS A 311 4.53 -9.24 1.70
C CYS A 311 4.19 -7.77 1.44
N MET A 312 3.85 -7.00 2.48
CA MET A 312 3.61 -5.56 2.37
C MET A 312 4.85 -4.80 1.89
N SER A 313 6.05 -5.21 2.31
CA SER A 313 7.30 -4.61 1.83
C SER A 313 7.49 -4.74 0.31
N LYS A 314 6.90 -5.78 -0.30
CA LYS A 314 6.90 -5.99 -1.76
C LYS A 314 5.91 -5.06 -2.48
N GLY A 315 5.05 -4.36 -1.75
CA GLY A 315 4.18 -3.34 -2.30
C GLY A 315 2.86 -3.87 -2.84
N PHE A 316 2.03 -2.94 -3.33
CA PHE A 316 0.64 -3.23 -3.67
C PHE A 316 0.46 -4.15 -4.88
N GLU A 317 1.43 -4.18 -5.79
CA GLU A 317 1.37 -5.02 -7.00
C GLU A 317 1.41 -6.52 -6.66
N LEU A 318 2.12 -6.91 -5.60
CA LEU A 318 2.12 -8.29 -5.11
C LEU A 318 0.72 -8.70 -4.69
N LEU A 319 0.04 -7.90 -3.86
CA LEU A 319 -1.32 -8.22 -3.43
C LEU A 319 -2.27 -8.34 -4.62
N ALA A 320 -2.21 -7.41 -5.57
CA ALA A 320 -3.03 -7.48 -6.79
C ALA A 320 -2.73 -8.77 -7.57
N GLU A 321 -1.46 -9.15 -7.75
CA GLU A 321 -1.13 -10.36 -8.48
C GLU A 321 -1.55 -11.64 -7.75
N VAL A 322 -1.43 -11.68 -6.42
CA VAL A 322 -1.90 -12.79 -5.58
C VAL A 322 -3.42 -12.94 -5.69
N LYS A 323 -4.19 -11.85 -5.60
CA LYS A 323 -5.66 -11.90 -5.71
C LYS A 323 -6.14 -12.35 -7.09
N ARG A 324 -5.34 -12.17 -8.14
CA ARG A 324 -5.62 -12.70 -9.48
C ARG A 324 -5.35 -14.19 -9.66
N LYS A 325 -4.67 -14.86 -8.73
CA LYS A 325 -4.42 -16.31 -8.82
C LYS A 325 -5.66 -17.08 -8.36
N GLU A 326 -5.98 -18.16 -9.08
CA GLU A 326 -7.18 -18.94 -8.83
C GLU A 326 -6.96 -19.99 -7.73
N THR A 327 -5.75 -20.56 -7.62
CA THR A 327 -5.45 -21.66 -6.70
C THR A 327 -4.60 -21.21 -5.51
N GLY A 328 -4.80 -21.83 -4.35
CA GLY A 328 -3.99 -21.59 -3.15
C GLY A 328 -2.50 -21.83 -3.41
N LYS A 329 -2.17 -22.92 -4.10
CA LYS A 329 -0.81 -23.22 -4.56
C LYS A 329 -0.17 -22.11 -5.41
N GLU A 330 -0.88 -21.52 -6.36
CA GLU A 330 -0.35 -20.40 -7.16
C GLU A 330 -0.14 -19.13 -6.33
N LYS A 331 -1.06 -18.85 -5.40
CA LYS A 331 -0.95 -17.72 -4.46
C LYS A 331 0.29 -17.88 -3.58
N VAL A 332 0.44 -19.03 -2.92
CA VAL A 332 1.57 -19.33 -2.02
C VAL A 332 2.90 -19.34 -2.77
N ASN A 333 2.97 -19.98 -3.94
CA ASN A 333 4.20 -19.98 -4.73
C ASN A 333 4.62 -18.58 -5.16
N LEU A 334 3.65 -17.72 -5.51
CA LEU A 334 3.93 -16.33 -5.88
C LEU A 334 4.48 -15.55 -4.69
N ILE A 335 3.84 -15.67 -3.52
CA ILE A 335 4.30 -15.02 -2.30
C ILE A 335 5.69 -15.52 -1.90
N TYR A 336 5.90 -16.83 -1.86
CA TYR A 336 7.17 -17.44 -1.49
C TYR A 336 8.30 -16.98 -2.41
N SER A 337 8.04 -16.93 -3.73
CA SER A 337 9.00 -16.40 -4.71
C SER A 337 9.27 -14.90 -4.55
N ALA A 338 8.35 -14.16 -3.92
CA ALA A 338 8.47 -12.72 -3.68
C ALA A 338 9.31 -12.40 -2.45
N ILE A 339 9.11 -13.15 -1.37
CA ILE A 339 9.68 -12.84 -0.05
C ILE A 339 11.14 -13.24 0.09
N ASP A 340 11.68 -14.03 -0.85
CA ASP A 340 13.01 -14.66 -0.80
C ASP A 340 13.07 -15.70 0.33
N SER A 341 13.38 -16.96 0.00
CA SER A 341 13.34 -18.09 0.96
C SER A 341 14.21 -17.81 2.19
N ASP A 342 15.34 -17.14 1.97
CA ASP A 342 16.31 -16.85 3.01
C ASP A 342 15.87 -15.73 3.95
N ALA A 343 14.78 -15.00 3.65
CA ALA A 343 14.29 -13.89 4.47
C ALA A 343 13.27 -14.34 5.53
N ILE A 344 12.70 -15.53 5.39
CA ILE A 344 11.59 -16.02 6.24
C ILE A 344 12.05 -16.24 7.69
N HIS A 345 13.31 -16.63 7.92
CA HIS A 345 13.83 -16.99 9.25
C HIS A 345 14.55 -15.86 10.00
N PHE A 346 14.79 -14.72 9.36
CA PHE A 346 15.78 -13.75 9.85
C PHE A 346 15.24 -12.38 10.22
N ILE A 347 13.92 -12.18 10.19
CA ILE A 347 13.37 -10.83 10.35
C ILE A 347 12.35 -10.84 11.47
N ASP A 348 12.74 -10.23 12.59
CA ASP A 348 11.83 -9.63 13.54
C ASP A 348 11.24 -8.39 12.84
N VAL A 349 10.16 -8.57 12.07
CA VAL A 349 9.61 -7.49 11.20
C VAL A 349 8.84 -6.45 12.02
N GLY A 350 9.13 -6.31 13.31
CA GLY A 350 8.37 -5.53 14.30
C GLY A 350 8.18 -4.04 14.00
N CYS A 351 8.72 -3.52 12.88
CA CYS A 351 8.87 -2.09 12.65
C CYS A 351 8.29 -1.54 11.33
N PHE A 352 7.73 -2.34 10.40
CA PHE A 352 7.29 -1.78 9.11
C PHE A 352 6.05 -0.89 9.27
N LEU A 353 6.25 0.44 9.28
CA LEU A 353 5.22 1.42 9.59
C LEU A 353 4.41 1.03 10.85
N SER A 354 5.09 0.43 11.82
CA SER A 354 4.47 -0.01 13.08
C SER A 354 4.33 1.12 14.08
N MET A 355 5.08 2.21 13.87
CA MET A 355 4.98 3.44 14.65
C MET A 355 3.53 3.89 14.71
N THR A 356 2.96 3.76 15.90
CA THR A 356 1.65 4.30 16.24
C THR A 356 1.69 5.82 16.16
N LEU A 357 0.51 6.42 16.02
CA LEU A 357 0.41 7.87 16.06
C LEU A 357 0.89 8.42 17.42
N GLU A 358 0.70 7.66 18.50
CA GLU A 358 1.20 7.98 19.85
C GLU A 358 2.72 7.98 19.92
N GLU A 359 3.37 6.92 19.42
CA GLU A 359 4.83 6.82 19.38
C GLU A 359 5.40 7.96 18.55
N TRP A 360 4.81 8.24 17.39
CA TRP A 360 5.20 9.38 16.57
C TRP A 360 5.04 10.73 17.30
N HIS A 361 3.93 10.91 18.02
CA HIS A 361 3.72 12.09 18.86
C HIS A 361 4.77 12.20 19.95
N PHE A 362 5.08 11.11 20.64
CA PHE A 362 6.08 11.06 21.68
C PHE A 362 7.46 11.42 21.14
N SER A 363 7.86 10.84 20.00
CA SER A 363 9.13 11.15 19.32
C SER A 363 9.19 12.61 18.83
N ARG A 364 8.06 13.24 18.53
CA ARG A 364 7.98 14.64 18.07
C ARG A 364 7.86 15.66 19.21
N ALA A 365 7.30 15.27 20.36
CA ALA A 365 7.12 16.14 21.53
C ALA A 365 8.44 16.54 22.21
N GLU A 366 9.52 15.77 21.99
CA GLU A 366 10.87 16.18 22.38
C GLU A 366 11.32 17.48 21.66
N ASP A 367 10.63 17.88 20.59
CA ASP A 367 10.82 19.11 19.84
C ASP A 367 9.73 20.15 20.25
N GLU A 368 9.91 20.78 21.43
CA GLU A 368 8.94 21.59 22.22
C GLU A 368 8.15 22.70 21.47
N THR A 369 8.46 23.01 20.21
CA THR A 369 7.88 24.15 19.48
C THR A 369 6.69 23.80 18.59
N ARG A 370 6.39 22.51 18.35
CA ARG A 370 5.43 22.09 17.30
C ARG A 370 4.10 21.51 17.81
N GLU A 371 3.97 21.16 19.10
CA GLU A 371 2.71 20.68 19.69
C GLU A 371 1.58 21.73 19.64
N ASP A 372 1.91 23.00 19.87
CA ASP A 372 0.94 24.10 19.87
C ASP A 372 0.25 24.27 18.50
N VAL A 373 0.94 23.98 17.40
CA VAL A 373 0.41 24.17 16.04
C VAL A 373 -0.62 23.11 15.68
N SER A 374 -0.40 21.83 16.05
CA SER A 374 -1.37 20.77 15.75
C SER A 374 -2.66 20.95 16.55
N MET A 375 -2.54 21.20 17.86
CA MET A 375 -3.70 21.42 18.72
C MET A 375 -4.46 22.69 18.34
N GLN A 376 -3.77 23.76 17.92
CA GLN A 376 -4.43 24.96 17.43
C GLN A 376 -5.13 24.71 16.08
N THR A 377 -4.51 23.98 15.14
CA THR A 377 -5.11 23.63 13.85
C THR A 377 -6.36 22.77 14.03
N LEU A 378 -6.28 21.75 14.89
CA LEU A 378 -7.44 20.97 15.31
C LEU A 378 -8.52 21.89 15.87
N GLN A 379 -8.22 22.69 16.89
CA GLN A 379 -9.20 23.60 17.49
C GLN A 379 -9.80 24.60 16.50
N GLU A 380 -9.05 25.10 15.53
CA GLU A 380 -9.54 25.97 14.46
C GLU A 380 -10.48 25.22 13.50
N CYS A 381 -10.12 24.00 13.08
CA CYS A 381 -11.01 23.10 12.35
C CYS A 381 -12.31 22.80 13.14
N LEU A 382 -12.21 22.62 14.46
CA LEU A 382 -13.38 22.36 15.31
C LEU A 382 -14.26 23.60 15.53
N LYS A 383 -13.69 24.80 15.54
CA LYS A 383 -14.42 26.07 15.74
C LYS A 383 -15.14 26.55 14.48
N GLY A 384 -14.66 26.20 13.28
CA GLY A 384 -15.19 26.72 12.00
C GLY A 384 -16.28 25.88 11.32
N GLN A 385 -16.36 24.57 11.58
CA GLN A 385 -17.25 23.67 10.85
C GLN A 385 -18.71 23.71 11.37
N SER A 386 -19.47 24.73 10.94
CA SER A 386 -20.95 24.70 11.02
C SER A 386 -21.61 23.89 9.89
N ALA A 387 -20.82 23.54 8.87
CA ALA A 387 -21.09 22.55 7.84
C ALA A 387 -19.79 21.76 7.62
N TRP A 388 -19.87 20.45 7.41
CA TRP A 388 -18.73 19.56 7.20
C TRP A 388 -18.07 19.79 5.82
N GLU A 389 -17.62 21.02 5.54
CA GLU A 389 -16.84 21.33 4.33
C GLU A 389 -15.44 20.73 4.49
N GLU A 390 -15.14 19.75 3.63
CA GLU A 390 -13.89 18.99 3.58
C GLU A 390 -12.74 19.83 2.96
N SER A 391 -12.41 20.98 3.54
CA SER A 391 -11.19 21.71 3.18
C SER A 391 -10.06 21.32 4.15
N GLY A 392 -9.33 20.25 3.85
CA GLY A 392 -8.19 19.78 4.63
C GLY A 392 -8.43 18.42 5.28
N SER A 393 -8.57 18.40 6.61
CA SER A 393 -8.77 17.17 7.39
C SER A 393 -10.12 16.52 7.08
N ASN A 394 -10.14 15.18 7.00
CA ASN A 394 -11.39 14.46 6.81
C ASN A 394 -12.32 14.66 8.02
N ALA A 395 -13.62 14.84 7.76
CA ALA A 395 -14.67 14.87 8.77
C ALA A 395 -14.65 13.63 9.69
N ALA A 396 -14.29 12.45 9.17
CA ALA A 396 -14.14 11.23 9.98
C ALA A 396 -13.08 11.40 11.07
N TRP A 397 -11.89 11.90 10.69
CA TRP A 397 -10.79 12.19 11.62
C TRP A 397 -11.23 13.19 12.69
N CYS A 398 -11.84 14.31 12.27
CA CYS A 398 -12.31 15.34 13.19
C CYS A 398 -13.38 14.81 14.16
N TRP A 399 -14.30 13.99 13.67
CA TRP A 399 -15.35 13.36 14.49
C TRP A 399 -14.75 12.50 15.60
N VAL A 400 -13.76 11.68 15.26
CA VAL A 400 -13.06 10.82 16.21
C VAL A 400 -12.27 11.63 17.23
N ARG A 401 -11.44 12.58 16.78
CA ARG A 401 -10.59 13.39 17.67
C ARG A 401 -11.40 14.21 18.67
N ARG A 402 -12.56 14.78 18.28
CA ARG A 402 -13.47 15.50 19.19
C ARG A 402 -13.90 14.69 20.40
N GLN A 403 -14.05 13.38 20.26
CA GLN A 403 -14.53 12.51 21.34
C GLN A 403 -13.39 12.05 22.26
N TRP A 404 -12.15 12.10 21.79
CA TRP A 404 -11.00 11.47 22.47
C TRP A 404 -9.85 12.39 22.84
N GLU A 405 -9.96 13.70 22.63
CA GLU A 405 -9.04 14.74 23.14
C GLU A 405 -8.77 14.68 24.67
N ARG A 406 -9.31 13.70 25.41
CA ARG A 406 -9.18 13.58 26.87
C ARG A 406 -8.68 12.24 27.40
N GLU A 407 -8.54 11.19 26.59
CA GLU A 407 -8.19 9.83 27.08
C GLU A 407 -7.27 9.05 26.12
N VAL A 408 -5.95 9.24 26.21
CA VAL A 408 -4.94 8.54 25.38
C VAL A 408 -5.07 7.02 25.46
N ALA A 409 -5.21 6.45 26.66
CA ALA A 409 -5.34 5.00 26.85
C ALA A 409 -6.60 4.38 26.19
N LYS A 410 -7.58 5.22 25.82
CA LYS A 410 -8.78 4.79 25.10
C LYS A 410 -8.53 4.71 23.59
N TRP A 411 -7.64 5.56 23.07
CA TRP A 411 -7.22 5.51 21.69
C TRP A 411 -6.51 4.21 21.36
N ASP A 412 -5.53 3.77 22.16
CA ASP A 412 -4.77 2.54 21.89
C ASP A 412 -5.67 1.33 21.65
N LYS A 413 -6.80 1.26 22.36
CA LYS A 413 -7.77 0.16 22.23
C LYS A 413 -8.75 0.35 21.07
N THR A 414 -9.18 1.58 20.82
CA THR A 414 -10.29 1.85 19.89
C THR A 414 -9.81 2.29 18.51
N GLY A 415 -8.59 2.81 18.42
CA GLY A 415 -7.91 3.18 17.18
C GLY A 415 -7.74 1.97 16.27
N ASP A 416 -7.28 0.83 16.80
CA ASP A 416 -7.17 -0.42 16.03
C ASP A 416 -8.53 -0.87 15.46
N TYR A 417 -9.57 -0.73 16.25
CA TYR A 417 -10.93 -1.07 15.84
C TYR A 417 -11.39 -0.16 14.70
N LEU A 418 -11.18 1.15 14.81
CA LEU A 418 -11.51 2.09 13.76
C LEU A 418 -10.68 1.91 12.49
N ARG A 419 -9.37 1.66 12.62
CA ARG A 419 -8.46 1.41 11.48
C ARG A 419 -8.93 0.23 10.67
N SER A 420 -9.44 -0.81 11.33
CA SER A 420 -10.01 -1.98 10.63
C SER A 420 -11.27 -1.67 9.80
N TRP A 421 -11.95 -0.56 10.07
CA TRP A 421 -13.05 -0.03 9.26
C TRP A 421 -12.61 0.93 8.15
N GLY A 422 -11.33 1.32 8.12
CA GLY A 422 -10.84 2.37 7.22
C GLY A 422 -11.52 3.72 7.46
N TYR A 423 -11.88 4.02 8.71
CA TYR A 423 -12.78 5.14 9.04
C TYR A 423 -12.32 6.49 8.49
N VAL A 424 -11.01 6.75 8.49
CA VAL A 424 -10.40 8.00 8.02
C VAL A 424 -10.53 8.18 6.51
N MET A 425 -11.02 7.17 5.78
CA MET A 425 -11.33 7.25 4.36
C MET A 425 -12.76 7.71 4.10
N TRP A 426 -13.67 7.60 5.08
CA TRP A 426 -15.09 7.91 4.92
C TRP A 426 -15.34 9.39 4.68
N ASP A 427 -16.11 9.72 3.66
CA ASP A 427 -16.57 11.09 3.49
C ASP A 427 -17.61 11.52 4.52
N ALA A 428 -17.74 12.84 4.70
CA ALA A 428 -18.76 13.44 5.54
C ALA A 428 -20.18 12.99 5.18
N TRP A 429 -20.48 12.83 3.89
CA TRP A 429 -21.81 12.38 3.46
C TRP A 429 -22.09 10.94 3.88
N ARG A 430 -21.07 10.06 3.89
CA ARG A 430 -21.24 8.64 4.27
C ARG A 430 -21.48 8.54 5.76
N LEU A 431 -20.71 9.28 6.54
CA LEU A 431 -20.89 9.41 7.99
C LEU A 431 -22.29 9.90 8.35
N ASP A 432 -22.80 10.91 7.65
CA ASP A 432 -24.14 11.45 7.86
C ASP A 432 -25.23 10.44 7.46
N ALA A 433 -25.10 9.82 6.27
CA ALA A 433 -26.05 8.83 5.77
C ALA A 433 -26.16 7.60 6.68
N LEU A 434 -25.06 7.19 7.29
CA LEU A 434 -25.00 6.08 8.25
C LEU A 434 -25.33 6.52 9.70
N GLY A 435 -25.57 7.81 9.93
CA GLY A 435 -25.89 8.36 11.24
C GLY A 435 -24.73 8.27 12.26
N ILE A 436 -23.48 8.18 11.79
CA ILE A 436 -22.29 7.96 12.62
C ILE A 436 -21.95 9.18 13.46
N PHE A 437 -22.16 10.41 12.95
CA PHE A 437 -21.88 11.62 13.71
C PHE A 437 -22.68 11.73 15.02
N GLY A 438 -23.83 11.07 15.11
CA GLY A 438 -24.66 11.02 16.32
C GLY A 438 -24.30 9.88 17.28
N GLN A 439 -23.32 9.04 16.95
CA GLN A 439 -22.92 7.91 17.76
C GLN A 439 -21.62 8.21 18.53
N ASP A 440 -21.53 7.57 19.69
CA ASP A 440 -20.27 7.46 20.43
C ASP A 440 -19.32 6.57 19.62
N VAL A 441 -18.04 6.94 19.53
CA VAL A 441 -17.04 6.13 18.82
C VAL A 441 -16.97 4.71 19.39
N ASP A 442 -17.23 4.55 20.70
CA ASP A 442 -17.22 3.25 21.38
C ASP A 442 -18.34 2.29 20.92
N LYS A 443 -19.34 2.82 20.21
CA LYS A 443 -20.42 2.02 19.64
C LYS A 443 -20.08 1.44 18.27
N ILE A 444 -18.98 1.89 17.65
CA ILE A 444 -18.50 1.23 16.44
C ILE A 444 -18.14 -0.20 16.82
N GLY A 445 -18.52 -1.14 15.95
CA GLY A 445 -18.22 -2.55 16.17
C GLY A 445 -16.72 -2.70 16.41
N ARG A 446 -16.34 -3.52 17.40
CA ARG A 446 -14.94 -3.68 17.77
C ARG A 446 -14.07 -4.03 16.58
N HIS A 447 -14.61 -4.65 15.54
CA HIS A 447 -13.82 -5.08 14.41
C HIS A 447 -14.54 -4.74 13.13
N GLY A 448 -13.76 -4.28 12.13
CA GLY A 448 -14.09 -4.15 10.73
C GLY A 448 -14.82 -5.37 10.19
N PRO A 449 -15.37 -5.30 8.98
CA PRO A 449 -16.15 -6.41 8.44
C PRO A 449 -15.24 -7.64 8.29
N LYS A 450 -15.39 -8.56 9.23
CA LYS A 450 -14.71 -9.85 9.32
C LYS A 450 -15.71 -10.92 9.77
N GLU A 451 -16.85 -10.98 9.08
CA GLU A 451 -17.59 -12.26 8.97
C GLU A 451 -16.82 -13.29 8.10
N PHE A 452 -15.69 -12.90 7.49
CA PHE A 452 -14.79 -13.81 6.79
C PHE A 452 -13.45 -13.97 7.53
N GLY A 453 -13.26 -15.15 8.12
CA GLY A 453 -11.93 -15.76 8.28
C GLY A 453 -11.28 -15.60 9.64
N GLY A 454 -10.72 -14.43 9.96
CA GLY A 454 -9.60 -14.40 10.92
C GLY A 454 -9.83 -13.63 12.20
N ARG A 455 -9.47 -14.28 13.33
CA ARG A 455 -9.31 -13.67 14.67
C ARG A 455 -8.38 -12.45 14.61
N LEU A 456 -8.45 -11.58 15.62
CA LEU A 456 -7.63 -10.38 15.70
C LEU A 456 -6.37 -10.60 16.53
N LEU A 457 -5.41 -9.67 16.35
CA LEU A 457 -4.13 -9.53 17.04
C LEU A 457 -4.19 -9.68 18.57
N SER A 458 -5.36 -9.44 19.18
CA SER A 458 -5.55 -9.42 20.63
C SER A 458 -6.39 -10.58 21.17
N GLU A 459 -6.83 -11.53 20.34
CA GLU A 459 -7.57 -12.70 20.82
C GLU A 459 -6.62 -13.88 21.08
N PRO A 460 -6.43 -14.29 22.35
CA PRO A 460 -5.63 -15.47 22.66
C PRO A 460 -6.21 -16.71 21.99
N ARG A 461 -5.35 -17.54 21.37
CA ARG A 461 -5.75 -18.86 20.91
C ARG A 461 -6.08 -19.74 22.12
N ALA A 462 -7.21 -20.44 22.04
CA ALA A 462 -7.32 -21.73 22.71
C ALA A 462 -6.33 -22.67 22.01
N SER A 463 -5.44 -23.30 22.76
CA SER A 463 -4.33 -24.08 22.23
C SER A 463 -4.84 -25.17 21.28
N ARG A 464 -4.22 -25.30 20.09
CA ARG A 464 -4.57 -26.29 19.05
C ARG A 464 -4.51 -27.74 19.55
N SER A 465 -3.86 -27.97 20.69
CA SER A 465 -3.82 -29.22 21.46
C SER A 465 -5.19 -29.65 22.01
N GLU A 466 -6.13 -28.74 22.28
CA GLU A 466 -7.46 -29.10 22.79
C GLU A 466 -8.40 -29.65 21.70
N LEU A 467 -8.21 -29.23 20.44
CA LEU A 467 -9.06 -29.62 19.31
C LEU A 467 -8.76 -31.01 18.73
N ARG A 468 -7.62 -31.64 19.10
CA ARG A 468 -7.30 -33.02 18.72
C ARG A 468 -7.55 -34.05 19.83
N LEU A 469 -7.80 -33.62 21.07
CA LEU A 469 -8.09 -34.52 22.19
C LEU A 469 -9.58 -34.87 22.33
N SER A 470 -10.47 -34.28 21.52
CA SER A 470 -11.91 -34.57 21.55
C SER A 470 -12.35 -35.74 20.66
N ASP A 471 -11.44 -36.33 19.85
CA ASP A 471 -11.78 -37.39 18.88
C ASP A 471 -11.30 -38.80 19.32
N SER A 472 -10.89 -39.00 20.58
CA SER A 472 -10.38 -40.29 21.07
C SER A 472 -11.10 -40.87 22.30
N GLU A 473 -12.39 -40.59 22.47
CA GLU A 473 -13.23 -41.32 23.43
C GLU A 473 -14.46 -41.90 22.71
N THR A 474 -14.33 -43.12 22.19
CA THR A 474 -15.32 -44.22 22.24
C THR A 474 -14.73 -45.43 21.54
N ASP A 475 -14.35 -46.44 22.31
CA ASP A 475 -14.90 -47.81 22.18
C ASP A 475 -14.23 -48.70 23.23
N GLU A 476 -14.81 -48.67 24.43
CA GLU A 476 -14.74 -49.80 25.35
C GLU A 476 -15.61 -50.95 24.80
N ASP A 477 -15.01 -52.13 24.80
CA ASP A 477 -15.61 -53.41 25.18
C ASP A 477 -17.00 -53.77 24.63
N ASN A 478 -17.03 -54.70 23.67
CA ASN A 478 -17.95 -55.84 23.72
C ASN A 478 -17.40 -57.06 22.96
N GLU A 479 -17.49 -58.21 23.66
CA GLU A 479 -17.20 -59.62 23.33
C GLU A 479 -15.78 -60.18 23.51
#